data_AF-A0A645DZT6-F1
#
_entry.id   AF-A0A645DZT6-F1
#
_cell.length_a   1.000
_cell.length_b   1.000
_cell.length_c   1.000
_cell.angle_alpha   90.00
_cell.angle_beta   90.00
_cell.angle_gamma   90.00
#
_symmetry.space_group_name_H-M   'P 1'
#
loop_
_entity.id
_entity.type
_entity.pdbx_description
1 polymer ?
#
loop_
_entity_poly.entity_id
_entity_poly.type
_entity_poly.pdbx_seq_one_letter_code
_entity_poly.pdbx_strand_id
1 'polypeptide(L)' 'MKLVQAGFASATYFQLYYDQILPSAVAGSVNDAVAKLYAGTATPEEVAAEIQAAADANK' A
#
# COMPACT_ATOMS: atom_id res chain seq x y z
N MET A 1 -1.80 -26.41 4.95
CA MET A 1 -0.99 -25.68 3.94
C MET A 1 -1.49 -25.77 2.50
N LYS A 2 -2.17 -26.84 2.03
CA LYS A 2 -2.66 -26.91 0.62
C LYS A 2 -3.57 -25.74 0.19
N LEU A 3 -4.50 -25.33 1.05
CA LEU A 3 -5.38 -24.17 0.79
C LEU A 3 -4.62 -22.84 0.68
N VAL A 4 -3.60 -22.63 1.52
CA VAL A 4 -2.75 -21.44 1.47
C VAL A 4 -1.95 -21.40 0.16
N GLN A 5 -1.39 -22.53 -0.26
CA GLN A 5 -0.63 -22.64 -1.51
C GLN A 5 -1.52 -22.41 -2.74
N ALA A 6 -2.74 -22.96 -2.74
CA ALA A 6 -3.69 -22.73 -3.82
C ALA A 6 -4.10 -21.26 -3.92
N GLY A 7 -4.42 -20.62 -2.77
CA GLY A 7 -4.75 -19.20 -2.72
C GLY A 7 -3.60 -18.31 -3.20
N PHE A 8 -2.37 -18.62 -2.78
CA PHE A 8 -1.16 -17.91 -3.23
C PHE A 8 -0.95 -18.05 -4.74
N ALA A 9 -1.06 -19.27 -5.30
CA ALA A 9 -0.88 -19.50 -6.72
C ALA A 9 -1.96 -18.85 -7.60
N SER A 10 -3.16 -18.60 -7.05
CA SER A 10 -4.27 -17.95 -7.76
C SER A 10 -4.34 -16.43 -7.58
N ALA A 11 -3.53 -15.85 -6.70
CA ALA A 11 -3.60 -14.43 -6.39
C ALA A 11 -3.00 -13.59 -7.54
N THR A 12 -3.80 -12.70 -8.13
CA THR A 12 -3.32 -11.73 -9.14
C THR A 12 -2.54 -10.59 -8.50
N TYR A 13 -2.76 -10.35 -7.20
CA TYR A 13 -2.14 -9.27 -6.43
C TYR A 13 -1.82 -9.76 -5.02
N PHE A 14 -0.73 -9.25 -4.47
CA PHE A 14 -0.39 -9.42 -3.06
C PHE A 14 -0.43 -8.05 -2.38
N GLN A 15 -1.19 -7.96 -1.29
CA GLN A 15 -1.10 -6.80 -0.41
C GLN A 15 0.19 -6.94 0.40
N LEU A 16 1.16 -6.07 0.13
CA LEU A 16 2.34 -5.94 0.97
C LEU A 16 2.01 -4.98 2.12
N TYR A 17 2.16 -5.45 3.35
CA TYR A 17 2.05 -4.61 4.53
C TYR A 17 3.42 -3.97 4.81
N TYR A 18 3.56 -2.69 4.47
CA TYR A 18 4.83 -1.96 4.59
C TYR A 18 5.13 -1.49 6.02
N ASP A 19 4.21 -1.67 6.95
CA ASP A 19 4.33 -1.31 8.38
C ASP A 19 5.42 -2.10 9.12
N GLN A 20 5.87 -3.21 8.54
CA GLN A 20 7.01 -3.99 9.05
C GLN A 20 8.38 -3.46 8.62
N ILE A 21 8.43 -2.55 7.63
CA ILE A 21 9.68 -2.11 6.99
C ILE A 21 9.84 -0.59 7.06
N LEU A 22 8.74 0.15 6.96
CA LEU A 22 8.71 1.61 7.05
C LEU A 22 8.31 2.05 8.47
N PRO A 23 8.70 3.26 8.90
CA PRO A 23 8.11 3.87 10.09
C PRO A 23 6.57 3.82 9.98
N SER A 24 5.89 3.47 11.08
CA SER A 24 4.44 3.17 11.08
C SER A 24 3.58 4.27 10.42
N ALA A 25 3.99 5.53 10.56
CA ALA A 25 3.35 6.68 9.95
C ALA A 25 3.37 6.65 8.40
N VAL A 26 4.47 6.20 7.79
CA VAL A 26 4.60 6.13 6.33
C VAL A 26 3.79 4.96 5.76
N ALA A 27 3.80 3.81 6.44
CA ALA A 27 3.07 2.63 6.00
C ALA A 27 1.54 2.82 6.02
N GLY A 28 1.02 3.52 7.04
CA GLY A 28 -0.39 3.91 7.08
C GLY A 28 -0.78 4.78 5.89
N SER A 29 0.00 5.82 5.60
CA SER A 29 -0.25 6.71 4.45
C SER A 29 -0.21 5.99 3.10
N VAL A 30 0.67 4.98 2.94
CA VAL A 30 0.69 4.14 1.74
C VAL A 30 -0.63 3.38 1.57
N ASN A 31 -1.14 2.75 2.64
CA ASN A 31 -2.39 1.99 2.58
C ASN A 31 -3.58 2.90 2.24
N ASP A 32 -3.68 4.05 2.88
CA ASP A 32 -4.79 5.00 2.69
C ASP A 32 -4.77 5.61 1.27
N ALA A 33 -3.60 6.00 0.77
CA ALA A 33 -3.47 6.58 -0.56
C ALA A 33 -3.77 5.55 -1.67
N VAL A 34 -3.34 4.30 -1.50
CA VAL A 34 -3.69 3.21 -2.43
C VAL A 34 -5.19 2.91 -2.41
N ALA A 35 -5.85 3.00 -1.25
CA ALA A 35 -7.30 2.84 -1.18
C ALA A 35 -8.05 3.91 -1.98
N LYS A 36 -7.57 5.17 -1.98
CA LYS A 36 -8.12 6.25 -2.82
C LYS A 36 -7.97 5.95 -4.32
N LEU A 37 -6.84 5.37 -4.72
CA LEU A 37 -6.61 4.95 -6.10
C LEU A 37 -7.65 3.92 -6.55
N TYR A 38 -7.89 2.89 -5.73
CA TYR A 38 -8.89 1.86 -6.02
C TYR A 38 -10.33 2.38 -5.97
N ALA A 39 -10.59 3.37 -5.11
CA ALA A 39 -11.88 4.06 -5.06
C ALA A 39 -12.10 5.01 -6.25
N GLY A 40 -11.07 5.26 -7.08
CA GLY A 40 -11.13 6.22 -8.19
C GLY A 40 -11.27 7.68 -7.72
N THR A 41 -10.90 7.97 -6.47
CA THR A 41 -11.02 9.31 -5.87
C THR A 41 -9.72 10.11 -5.93
N ALA A 42 -8.63 9.50 -6.40
CA ALA A 42 -7.35 10.13 -6.65
C ALA A 42 -6.68 9.54 -7.90
N THR A 43 -5.88 10.37 -8.57
CA THR A 43 -5.02 9.96 -9.69
C THR A 43 -3.76 9.25 -9.19
N PRO A 44 -3.10 8.44 -10.03
CA PRO A 44 -1.81 7.84 -9.69
C PRO A 44 -0.76 8.86 -9.22
N GLU A 45 -0.72 10.04 -9.85
CA GLU A 45 0.22 11.11 -9.53
C GLU A 45 -0.05 11.72 -8.13
N GLU A 46 -1.32 11.95 -7.79
CA GLU A 46 -1.71 12.46 -6.47
C GLU A 46 -1.37 11.45 -5.36
N VAL A 47 -1.60 10.16 -5.62
CA VAL A 47 -1.27 9.09 -4.68
C VAL A 47 0.23 9.00 -4.43
N ALA A 48 1.04 9.09 -5.50
CA ALA A 48 2.50 9.10 -5.37
C ALA A 48 2.99 10.32 -4.58
N ALA A 49 2.43 11.50 -4.82
CA ALA A 49 2.77 12.72 -4.10
C ALA A 49 2.42 12.65 -2.60
N GLU A 50 1.25 12.08 -2.26
CA GLU A 50 0.82 11.90 -0.87
C GLU A 50 1.76 10.95 -0.11
N ILE A 51 2.14 9.83 -0.74
CA ILE A 51 3.11 8.88 -0.16
C ILE A 51 4.47 9.52 0.05
N GLN A 52 4.95 10.29 -0.93
CA GLN A 52 6.23 11.00 -0.83
C GLN A 52 6.23 12.03 0.29
N ALA A 53 5.14 12.81 0.42
CA ALA A 53 4.99 13.78 1.51
C ALA A 53 5.00 13.10 2.88
N ALA A 54 4.32 11.95 3.02
CA ALA A 54 4.34 11.15 4.24
C ALA A 54 5.75 10.64 4.57
N ALA A 55 6.51 10.17 3.56
CA ALA A 55 7.89 9.73 3.75
C ALA A 55 8.81 10.88 4.17
N ASP A 56 8.69 12.06 3.54
CA ASP A 56 9.51 13.22 3.86
C ASP A 56 9.23 13.80 5.26
N ALA A 57 7.97 13.74 5.72
CA ALA A 57 7.58 14.18 7.05
C ALA A 57 8.06 13.25 8.18
N ASN A 58 8.51 12.04 7.84
CA ASN A 58 8.96 11.00 8.79
C ASN A 58 10.43 10.59 8.56
N LYS A 59 11.23 11.48 7.96
CA LYS A 59 12.69 11.34 7.86
C LYS A 59 13.39 11.41 9.20
#